data_AF-A0A2V9IA68-F1
#
_entry.id   AF-A0A2V9IA68-F1
#
_cell.length_a   1.000
_cell.length_b   1.000
_cell.length_c   1.000
_cell.angle_alpha   90.00
_cell.angle_beta   90.00
_cell.angle_gamma   90.00
#
_symmetry.space_group_name_H-M   'P 1'
#
loop_
_entity.id
_entity.type
_entity.pdbx_description
1 polymer ?
#
loop_
_entity_poly.entity_id
_entity_poly.type
_entity_poly.pdbx_seq_one_letter_code
_entity_poly.pdbx_strand_id
1 'polypeptide(L)'
;MMKLIPGVRGSESPSRSAFPAPANPFFEDFFNDWPFRSSIFESADIWRPAVDVLEKDGNLVLRAEIPGVEQKDIEVQLDGNVLTLKGERKLEHQEDRNNYYRMERYSGTFARSFTLPETVDREKIKADYKDGVLTVTIPQRPELKPREIPVAVH
;
A
#
# COMPACT_ATOMS: atom_id res chain seq x y z
N MET A 1 16.44 26.14 -29.66
CA MET A 1 17.00 26.18 -28.29
C MET A 1 15.87 25.81 -27.33
N MET A 2 15.75 24.53 -26.97
CA MET A 2 14.68 24.01 -26.11
C MET A 2 15.09 24.20 -24.65
N LYS A 3 14.26 24.91 -23.88
CA LYS A 3 14.48 25.14 -22.46
C LYS A 3 13.95 23.91 -21.70
N LEU A 4 14.86 23.09 -21.18
CA LEU A 4 14.55 22.02 -20.23
C LEU A 4 13.93 22.65 -18.97
N ILE A 5 12.71 22.27 -18.63
CA ILE A 5 12.08 22.66 -17.36
C ILE A 5 12.64 21.72 -16.28
N PRO A 6 13.17 22.24 -15.15
CA PRO A 6 13.80 21.40 -14.13
C PRO A 6 12.76 20.53 -13.42
N GLY A 7 13.17 19.27 -13.23
CA GLY A 7 12.60 18.20 -12.39
C GLY A 7 11.36 18.51 -11.57
N VAL A 8 10.29 17.76 -11.88
CA VAL A 8 9.27 17.41 -10.89
C VAL A 8 10.01 16.70 -9.75
N ARG A 9 10.19 17.41 -8.64
CA ARG A 9 10.73 16.86 -7.40
C ARG A 9 9.76 15.76 -6.99
N GLY A 10 10.18 14.50 -7.14
CA GLY A 10 9.39 13.36 -6.67
C GLY A 10 9.00 13.61 -5.23
N SER A 11 7.77 13.26 -4.86
CA SER A 11 7.39 13.14 -3.46
C SER A 11 8.32 12.09 -2.84
N GLU A 12 9.42 12.53 -2.23
CA GLU A 12 10.31 11.64 -1.51
C GLU A 12 9.45 10.94 -0.46
N SER A 13 9.31 9.62 -0.61
CA SER A 13 8.68 8.81 0.43
C SER A 13 9.52 9.03 1.69
N PRO A 14 8.90 9.42 2.82
CA PRO A 14 9.64 9.74 4.03
C PRO A 14 10.62 8.60 4.35
N SER A 15 11.87 8.96 4.64
CA SER A 15 12.89 7.96 4.99
C SER A 15 12.43 7.18 6.21
N ARG A 16 12.78 5.89 6.30
CA ARG A 16 12.45 5.04 7.46
C ARG A 16 12.77 5.71 8.81
N SER A 17 13.86 6.48 8.88
CA SER A 17 14.28 7.23 10.07
C SER A 17 13.27 8.30 10.53
N ALA A 18 12.28 8.65 9.71
CA ALA A 18 11.21 9.57 10.07
C ALA A 18 10.11 8.92 10.92
N PHE A 19 10.09 7.58 11.03
CA PHE A 19 9.11 6.84 11.82
C PHE A 19 9.78 6.07 12.97
N PRO A 20 9.13 5.98 14.14
CA PRO A 20 9.59 5.08 15.19
C PRO A 20 9.52 3.62 14.72
N ALA A 21 10.38 2.78 15.29
CA ALA A 21 10.27 1.34 15.06
C ALA A 21 8.87 0.84 15.48
N PRO A 22 8.28 -0.13 14.75
CA PRO A 22 6.99 -0.67 15.13
C PRO A 22 7.06 -1.27 16.54
N ALA A 23 6.03 -1.02 17.34
CA ALA A 23 5.95 -1.54 18.72
C ALA A 23 5.86 -3.08 18.74
N ASN A 24 5.33 -3.66 17.66
CA ASN A 24 5.19 -5.09 17.49
C ASN A 24 6.35 -5.66 16.65
N PRO A 25 7.24 -6.48 17.23
CA PRO A 25 8.43 -6.99 16.54
C PRO A 25 8.08 -7.86 15.34
N PHE A 26 6.89 -8.47 15.31
CA PHE A 26 6.43 -9.27 14.17
C PHE A 26 6.19 -8.46 12.90
N PHE A 27 6.07 -7.14 13.01
CA PHE A 27 5.94 -6.24 11.88
C PHE A 27 7.25 -5.55 11.53
N GLU A 28 8.29 -5.68 12.36
CA GLU A 28 9.56 -5.00 12.13
C GLU A 28 10.17 -5.36 10.78
N ASP A 29 10.20 -6.65 10.43
CA ASP A 29 10.70 -7.13 9.13
C ASP A 29 9.89 -6.58 7.95
N PHE A 30 8.56 -6.49 8.08
CA PHE A 30 7.67 -5.91 7.07
C PHE A 30 7.97 -4.43 6.82
N PHE A 31 8.20 -3.67 7.90
CA PHE A 31 8.55 -2.25 7.83
C PHE A 31 10.04 -2.01 7.49
N ASN A 32 10.92 -3.00 7.71
CA ASN A 32 12.34 -2.96 7.37
C ASN A 32 12.57 -3.19 5.87
N ASP A 33 11.83 -4.13 5.28
CA ASP A 33 11.94 -4.49 3.86
C ASP A 33 11.27 -3.47 2.92
N TRP A 34 10.55 -2.51 3.50
CA TRP A 34 10.03 -1.33 2.83
C TRP A 34 11.16 -0.28 2.63
N PRO A 35 11.60 0.06 1.40
CA PRO A 35 10.80 0.18 0.17
C PRO A 35 11.25 -0.70 -1.04
N PHE A 36 12.11 -1.70 -0.87
CA PHE A 36 12.92 -2.22 -2.00
C PHE A 36 12.35 -3.41 -2.80
N ARG A 37 11.30 -4.11 -2.36
CA ARG A 37 10.69 -5.20 -3.18
C ARG A 37 9.51 -4.77 -4.06
N SER A 38 9.30 -3.46 -4.21
CA SER A 38 8.24 -2.89 -5.06
C SER A 38 8.53 -2.91 -6.58
N SER A 39 9.64 -3.53 -7.02
CA SER A 39 10.08 -3.53 -8.42
C SER A 39 10.21 -4.95 -8.97
N ILE A 40 9.15 -5.44 -9.62
CA ILE A 40 9.28 -6.40 -10.71
C ILE A 40 8.63 -5.87 -12.01
N PHE A 41 7.96 -4.71 -11.95
CA PHE A 41 7.39 -4.04 -13.11
C PHE A 41 7.55 -2.51 -12.98
N GLU A 42 8.79 -2.04 -13.05
CA GLU A 42 9.08 -0.61 -13.22
C GLU A 42 8.98 -0.24 -14.71
N SER A 43 7.76 0.00 -15.19
CA SER A 43 7.55 0.94 -16.29
C SER A 43 7.21 2.31 -15.69
N ALA A 44 7.82 3.36 -16.23
CA ALA A 44 7.63 4.74 -15.77
C ALA A 44 6.17 5.25 -15.92
N ASP A 45 5.33 4.48 -16.64
CA ASP A 45 3.94 4.79 -16.99
C ASP A 45 2.90 4.01 -16.16
N ILE A 46 3.25 3.55 -14.95
CA ILE A 46 2.28 2.95 -14.02
C ILE A 46 1.97 3.91 -12.87
N TRP A 47 0.68 4.11 -12.56
CA TRP A 47 0.26 4.87 -11.39
C TRP A 47 0.70 4.14 -10.13
N ARG A 48 1.32 4.85 -9.18
CA ARG A 48 1.67 4.31 -7.86
C ARG A 48 0.85 5.01 -6.78
N PRO A 49 -0.35 4.50 -6.43
CA PRO A 49 -1.13 4.98 -5.29
C PRO A 49 -0.26 5.13 -4.04
N ALA A 50 -0.44 6.22 -3.30
CA ALA A 50 0.18 6.38 -1.99
C ALA A 50 -0.40 5.33 -1.04
N VAL A 51 0.45 4.75 -0.19
CA VAL A 51 0.03 3.72 0.77
C VAL A 51 0.63 3.99 2.12
N ASP A 52 -0.23 4.10 3.13
CA ASP A 52 0.15 4.04 4.52
C ASP A 52 0.13 2.60 5.01
N VAL A 53 1.11 2.28 5.85
CA VAL A 53 1.19 1.02 6.59
C VAL A 53 1.20 1.36 8.06
N LEU A 54 0.29 0.78 8.83
CA LEU A 54 0.22 0.99 10.28
C LEU A 54 -0.21 -0.27 11.02
N GLU A 55 0.09 -0.31 12.31
CA GLU A 55 -0.55 -1.24 13.24
C GLU A 55 -1.78 -0.57 13.86
N LYS A 56 -2.89 -1.31 13.92
CA LYS A 56 -4.11 -0.87 14.61
C LYS A 56 -4.81 -2.05 15.26
N ASP A 57 -5.09 -1.94 16.55
CA ASP A 57 -5.78 -2.98 17.35
C ASP A 57 -5.08 -4.35 17.27
N GLY A 58 -3.75 -4.34 17.16
CA GLY A 58 -2.91 -5.55 17.01
C GLY A 58 -2.97 -6.19 15.61
N ASN A 59 -3.47 -5.48 14.61
CA ASN A 59 -3.52 -5.92 13.21
C ASN A 59 -2.63 -5.04 12.33
N LEU A 60 -2.07 -5.62 11.28
CA LEU A 60 -1.44 -4.85 10.21
C LEU A 60 -2.55 -4.26 9.33
N VAL A 61 -2.45 -2.96 9.03
CA VAL A 61 -3.42 -2.25 8.21
C VAL A 61 -2.68 -1.52 7.09
N LEU A 62 -3.15 -1.72 5.86
CA LEU A 62 -2.72 -0.97 4.68
C LEU A 62 -3.83 -0.01 4.27
N ARG A 63 -3.49 1.24 3.96
CA ARG A 63 -4.44 2.22 3.40
C ARG A 63 -3.88 2.80 2.13
N ALA A 64 -4.53 2.50 1.00
CA ALA A 64 -4.12 2.99 -0.31
C ALA A 64 -5.08 4.08 -0.81
N GLU A 65 -4.54 5.22 -1.24
CA GLU A 65 -5.32 6.29 -1.86
C GLU A 65 -5.53 5.99 -3.35
N ILE A 66 -6.76 5.59 -3.71
CA ILE A 66 -7.15 5.20 -5.07
C ILE A 66 -8.38 6.01 -5.53
N PRO A 67 -8.35 7.36 -5.51
CA PRO A 67 -9.52 8.17 -5.84
C PRO A 67 -9.88 8.10 -7.32
N GLY A 68 -11.18 8.03 -7.61
CA GLY A 68 -11.71 8.01 -8.99
C GLY A 68 -11.62 6.64 -9.67
N VAL A 69 -11.52 5.56 -8.88
CA VAL A 69 -11.65 4.17 -9.36
C VAL A 69 -12.89 3.57 -8.73
N GLU A 70 -13.70 2.89 -9.53
CA GLU A 70 -14.86 2.15 -9.01
C GLU A 70 -14.40 0.89 -8.25
N GLN A 71 -15.09 0.51 -7.19
CA GLN A 71 -14.73 -0.65 -6.37
C GLN A 71 -14.51 -1.92 -7.20
N LYS A 72 -15.37 -2.15 -8.19
CA LYS A 72 -15.32 -3.33 -9.07
C LYS A 72 -14.07 -3.40 -9.95
N ASP A 73 -13.38 -2.26 -10.14
CA ASP A 73 -12.16 -2.14 -10.94
C ASP A 73 -10.89 -2.23 -10.06
N ILE A 74 -11.05 -2.51 -8.76
CA ILE A 74 -9.97 -2.72 -7.79
C ILE A 74 -9.90 -4.21 -7.47
N GLU A 75 -8.73 -4.80 -7.63
CA GLU A 75 -8.47 -6.19 -7.31
C GLU A 75 -7.41 -6.32 -6.20
N VAL A 76 -7.74 -7.13 -5.20
CA VAL A 76 -6.84 -7.48 -4.08
C VAL A 76 -6.61 -8.99 -4.14
N GLN A 77 -5.39 -9.39 -4.43
CA GLN A 77 -4.99 -10.80 -4.56
C GLN A 77 -3.95 -11.16 -3.52
N LEU A 78 -4.00 -12.40 -3.02
CA LEU A 78 -2.95 -12.98 -2.21
C LEU A 78 -2.42 -14.23 -2.93
N ASP A 79 -1.12 -14.23 -3.26
CA ASP A 79 -0.42 -15.40 -3.80
C ASP A 79 0.74 -15.76 -2.86
N GLY A 80 0.65 -16.94 -2.22
CA GLY A 80 1.55 -17.34 -1.15
C GLY A 80 1.52 -16.37 0.04
N ASN A 81 2.56 -15.54 0.16
CA ASN A 81 2.65 -14.46 1.14
C ASN A 81 2.68 -13.06 0.50
N VAL A 82 2.43 -12.93 -0.80
CA VAL A 82 2.46 -11.65 -1.51
C VAL A 82 1.04 -11.15 -1.72
N LEU A 83 0.69 -10.07 -1.02
CA LEU A 83 -0.55 -9.33 -1.22
C LEU A 83 -0.36 -8.30 -2.32
N THR A 84 -1.18 -8.34 -3.36
CA THR A 84 -1.12 -7.43 -4.51
C THR A 84 -2.42 -6.65 -4.64
N LEU A 85 -2.30 -5.32 -4.68
CA LEU A 85 -3.36 -4.37 -5.00
C LEU A 85 -3.16 -3.92 -6.45
N LYS A 86 -4.17 -4.10 -7.31
CA LYS A 86 -4.07 -3.69 -8.71
C LYS A 86 -5.41 -3.18 -9.24
N GLY A 87 -5.36 -2.45 -10.34
CA GLY A 87 -6.55 -1.92 -11.00
C GLY A 87 -6.21 -0.89 -12.06
N GLU A 88 -7.22 -0.15 -12.52
CA GLU A 88 -7.05 0.88 -13.54
C GLU A 88 -7.89 2.12 -13.21
N ARG A 89 -7.26 3.30 -13.31
CA ARG A 89 -7.97 4.57 -13.29
C ARG A 89 -8.17 5.09 -14.70
N LYS A 90 -9.44 5.11 -15.12
CA LYS A 90 -9.84 5.63 -16.44
C LYS A 90 -9.93 7.16 -16.40
N LEU A 91 -9.70 7.78 -17.56
CA LEU A 91 -10.02 9.20 -17.74
C LEU A 91 -11.53 9.35 -17.85
N GLU A 92 -12.13 10.10 -16.93
CA GLU A 92 -13.48 10.61 -17.08
C GLU A 92 -13.45 11.65 -18.20
N HIS A 93 -13.79 11.19 -19.40
CA HIS A 93 -13.88 11.94 -20.66
C HIS A 93 -12.57 12.02 -21.47
N GLN A 94 -12.60 11.42 -22.66
CA GLN A 94 -11.70 11.73 -23.75
C GLN A 94 -12.09 13.10 -24.33
N GLU A 95 -12.03 14.15 -23.52
CA GLU A 95 -11.91 15.47 -24.13
C GLU A 95 -10.60 15.54 -24.90
N ASP A 96 -10.60 16.24 -26.03
CA ASP A 96 -9.38 16.44 -26.80
C ASP A 96 -8.30 16.99 -25.86
N ARG A 97 -7.10 16.39 -25.86
CA ARG A 97 -5.96 16.88 -25.08
C ARG A 97 -5.70 18.37 -25.32
N ASN A 98 -6.05 18.87 -26.49
CA ASN A 98 -5.96 20.29 -26.85
C ASN A 98 -6.85 21.21 -26.00
N ASN A 99 -7.88 20.68 -25.33
CA ASN A 99 -8.75 21.43 -24.43
C ASN A 99 -8.18 21.56 -23.00
N TYR A 100 -7.14 20.78 -22.67
CA TYR A 100 -6.52 20.83 -21.35
C TYR A 100 -5.46 21.92 -21.29
N TYR A 101 -5.65 22.90 -20.41
CA TYR A 101 -4.56 23.83 -20.03
C TYR A 101 -3.48 23.14 -19.19
N ARG A 102 -3.85 22.10 -18.44
CA ARG A 102 -2.95 21.32 -17.57
C ARG A 102 -3.57 19.96 -17.22
N MET A 103 -2.75 18.91 -17.17
CA MET A 103 -3.13 17.58 -16.69
C MET A 103 -2.20 17.15 -15.56
N GLU A 104 -2.73 17.07 -14.33
CA GLU A 104 -1.97 16.63 -13.15
C GLU A 104 -2.44 15.29 -12.60
N ARG A 105 -3.72 14.97 -12.83
CA ARG A 105 -4.32 13.71 -12.39
C ARG A 105 -3.72 12.58 -13.22
N TYR A 106 -3.32 11.51 -12.54
CA TYR A 106 -2.89 10.30 -13.20
C TYR A 106 -4.07 9.53 -13.80
N SER A 107 -3.86 8.89 -14.95
CA SER A 107 -4.75 7.88 -15.52
C SER A 107 -3.92 6.70 -16.04
N GLY A 108 -4.40 5.48 -15.84
CA GLY A 108 -3.70 4.26 -16.23
C GLY A 108 -3.82 3.16 -15.18
N THR A 109 -3.09 2.07 -15.40
CA THR A 109 -3.06 0.94 -14.48
C THR A 109 -2.22 1.25 -13.24
N PHE A 110 -2.53 0.57 -12.14
CA PHE A 110 -1.71 0.55 -10.95
C PHE A 110 -1.48 -0.87 -10.46
N ALA A 111 -0.34 -1.10 -9.82
CA ALA A 111 -0.03 -2.31 -9.07
C ALA A 111 0.88 -1.99 -7.89
N ARG A 112 0.56 -2.52 -6.70
CA ARG A 112 1.36 -2.44 -5.48
C ARG A 112 1.36 -3.81 -4.82
N SER A 113 2.54 -4.36 -4.56
CA SER A 113 2.70 -5.65 -3.89
C SER A 113 3.43 -5.52 -2.56
N PHE A 114 3.02 -6.34 -1.59
CA PHE A 114 3.49 -6.35 -0.22
C PHE A 114 3.76 -7.80 0.19
N THR A 115 4.98 -8.11 0.62
CA THR A 115 5.28 -9.43 1.19
C THR A 115 4.84 -9.44 2.64
N LEU A 116 3.77 -10.15 2.96
CA LEU A 116 3.22 -10.27 4.31
C LEU A 116 4.12 -11.16 5.17
N PRO A 117 4.28 -10.83 6.48
CA PRO A 117 5.04 -11.70 7.38
C PRO A 117 4.27 -13.01 7.62
N GLU A 118 4.99 -14.07 7.99
CA GLU A 118 4.39 -15.38 8.29
C GLU A 118 3.45 -15.35 9.50
N THR A 119 3.52 -14.29 10.30
CA THR A 119 2.78 -14.12 11.54
C THR A 119 1.32 -13.70 11.36
N VAL A 120 0.88 -13.47 10.12
CA VAL A 120 -0.51 -13.04 9.83
C VAL A 120 -1.44 -14.22 9.55
N ASP A 121 -2.71 -14.05 9.90
CA ASP A 121 -3.82 -14.95 9.58
C ASP A 121 -4.38 -14.58 8.20
N ARG A 122 -3.86 -15.24 7.17
CA ARG A 122 -4.15 -14.96 5.75
C ARG A 122 -5.62 -15.21 5.38
N GLU A 123 -6.25 -16.17 6.03
CA GLU A 123 -7.66 -16.54 5.78
C GLU A 123 -8.65 -15.48 6.29
N LYS A 124 -8.18 -14.57 7.15
CA LYS A 124 -9.02 -13.52 7.76
C LYS A 124 -8.73 -12.12 7.25
N ILE A 125 -7.96 -11.99 6.17
CA ILE A 125 -7.73 -10.70 5.52
C ILE A 125 -9.07 -10.14 5.01
N LYS A 126 -9.30 -8.86 5.25
CA LYS A 126 -10.49 -8.14 4.79
C LYS A 126 -10.10 -6.85 4.08
N ALA A 127 -10.87 -6.46 3.08
CA ALA A 127 -10.68 -5.24 2.33
C ALA A 127 -11.98 -4.44 2.27
N ASP A 128 -11.88 -3.16 2.60
CA ASP A 128 -12.97 -2.19 2.57
C ASP A 128 -12.56 -1.01 1.70
N TYR A 129 -13.46 -0.53 0.84
CA TYR A 129 -13.19 0.63 -0.02
C TYR A 129 -14.25 1.69 0.19
N LYS A 130 -13.82 2.88 0.61
CA LYS A 130 -14.70 3.98 0.93
C LYS A 130 -14.01 5.32 0.65
N ASP A 131 -14.75 6.24 0.05
CA ASP A 131 -14.31 7.63 -0.19
C ASP A 131 -12.93 7.73 -0.89
N GLY A 132 -12.65 6.83 -1.83
CA GLY A 132 -11.39 6.79 -2.57
C GLY A 132 -10.22 6.14 -1.84
N VAL A 133 -10.45 5.53 -0.66
CA VAL A 133 -9.40 4.87 0.13
C VAL A 133 -9.71 3.38 0.28
N LEU A 134 -8.78 2.54 -0.16
CA LEU A 134 -8.80 1.10 0.07
C LEU A 134 -8.09 0.79 1.38
N THR A 135 -8.81 0.21 2.34
CA THR A 135 -8.27 -0.26 3.62
C THR A 135 -8.21 -1.79 3.61
N VAL A 136 -7.02 -2.35 3.76
CA VAL A 136 -6.83 -3.81 3.92
C VAL A 136 -6.41 -4.09 5.35
N THR A 137 -7.23 -4.85 6.07
CA THR A 137 -6.96 -5.29 7.44
C THR A 137 -6.44 -6.71 7.43
N ILE A 138 -5.26 -6.91 8.02
CA ILE A 138 -4.50 -8.16 8.00
C ILE A 138 -4.26 -8.60 9.45
N PRO A 139 -5.09 -9.50 9.98
CA PRO A 139 -4.98 -9.92 11.38
C PRO A 139 -3.71 -10.70 11.67
N GLN A 140 -3.16 -10.56 12.88
CA GLN A 140 -2.12 -11.48 13.37
C GLN A 140 -2.72 -12.82 13.76
N ARG A 141 -1.96 -13.90 13.59
CA ARG A 141 -2.34 -15.22 14.11
C ARG A 141 -2.45 -15.14 15.63
N PRO A 142 -3.56 -15.63 16.22
CA PRO A 142 -3.79 -15.51 17.66
C PRO A 142 -2.74 -16.23 18.50
N GLU A 143 -2.15 -17.31 17.98
CA GLU A 143 -1.11 -18.11 18.65
C GLU A 143 0.22 -17.37 18.84
N LEU A 144 0.45 -16.32 18.06
CA LEU A 144 1.69 -15.54 18.09
C LEU A 144 1.56 -14.28 18.94
N LYS A 145 0.37 -13.97 19.46
CA LYS A 145 0.22 -12.87 20.42
C LYS A 145 0.97 -13.25 21.70
N PRO A 146 1.78 -12.34 22.28
CA PRO A 146 2.43 -12.58 23.56
C PRO A 146 1.38 -13.01 24.60
N ARG A 147 1.56 -14.20 25.19
CA ARG A 147 0.76 -14.66 26.32
C ARG A 147 1.49 -14.33 27.61
N GLU A 148 0.79 -13.75 28.59
CA GLU A 148 1.33 -13.64 29.93
C GLU A 148 1.46 -15.04 30.54
N ILE A 149 2.64 -15.34 31.08
CA ILE A 149 2.88 -16.57 31.84
C ILE A 149 2.83 -16.15 33.32
N PRO A 150 1.77 -16.51 34.06
CA PRO A 150 1.71 -16.20 35.49
C PRO A 150 2.83 -16.93 36.24
N VAL A 151 3.55 -16.21 37.09
CA VAL A 151 4.57 -16.80 37.96
C VAL A 151 3.86 -17.42 39.16
N ALA A 152 3.91 -18.75 39.27
CA ALA A 152 3.40 -19.46 40.44
C ALA A 152 4.35 -19.28 41.64
N VAL A 153 3.78 -18.99 42.80
CA VAL A 153 4.49 -19.05 44.10
C VAL A 153 4.11 -20.38 44.75
N HIS A 154 5.13 -21.12 45.21
CA HIS A 154 4.98 -22.35 45.97
C HIS A 154 5.41 -22.13 47.42
#